data_AF-A0A2S1U4L9-F1
#
_entry.id   AF-A0A2S1U4L9-F1
#
_cell.length_a   1.000
_cell.length_b   1.000
_cell.length_c   1.000
_cell.angle_alpha   90.00
_cell.angle_beta   90.00
_cell.angle_gamma   90.00
#
_symmetry.space_group_name_H-M   'P 1'
#
loop_
_entity.id
_entity.type
_entity.pdbx_description
1 polymer ?
#
loop_
_entity_poly.entity_id
_entity_poly.type
_entity_poly.pdbx_seq_one_letter_code
_entity_poly.pdbx_strand_id
1 'polypeptide(L)' 'MLNIFCTCLNSAFYSSSFFFGKLPEAYAFLNPIVDVMPVIPVFFFLLAFVWQAAVSFR' A
#
# COMPACT_ATOMS: atom_id res chain seq x y z
N MET A 1 0.96 17.76 -8.43
CA MET A 1 0.32 16.44 -8.24
C MET A 1 1.33 15.34 -7.94
N LEU A 2 2.38 15.17 -8.76
CA LEU A 2 3.39 14.12 -8.59
C LEU A 2 4.20 14.23 -7.28
N ASN A 3 4.54 15.46 -6.85
CA ASN A 3 5.35 15.69 -5.64
C ASN A 3 4.61 15.28 -4.33
N ILE A 4 3.31 15.54 -4.24
CA ILE A 4 2.48 15.10 -3.09
C ILE A 4 2.36 13.58 -3.07
N PHE A 5 2.18 12.96 -4.24
CA PHE A 5 2.08 11.51 -4.36
C PHE A 5 3.40 10.80 -3.96
N CYS A 6 4.53 11.37 -4.35
CA CYS A 6 5.85 10.87 -3.97
C CYS A 6 6.13 11.03 -2.46
N THR A 7 5.71 12.12 -1.81
CA THR A 7 5.91 12.30 -0.37
C THR A 7 5.00 11.41 0.49
N CYS A 8 3.76 11.16 0.07
CA CYS A 8 2.86 10.26 0.81
C CYS A 8 3.18 8.76 0.61
N LEU A 9 3.70 8.36 -0.56
CA LEU A 9 4.30 7.03 -0.71
C LEU A 9 5.56 6.88 0.14
N ASN A 10 6.44 7.89 0.15
CA ASN A 10 7.65 7.84 0.98
C ASN A 10 7.29 7.72 2.48
N SER A 11 6.30 8.48 2.95
CA SER A 11 5.83 8.38 4.35
C SER A 11 5.16 7.04 4.67
N ALA A 12 4.40 6.45 3.73
CA ALA A 12 3.80 5.14 3.90
C ALA A 12 4.87 4.03 4.01
N PHE A 13 5.87 4.06 3.12
CA PHE A 13 6.98 3.11 3.17
C PHE A 13 7.87 3.33 4.40
N TYR A 14 8.16 4.58 4.79
CA TYR A 14 8.94 4.89 5.99
C TYR A 14 8.22 4.47 7.28
N SER A 15 6.89 4.60 7.33
CA SER A 15 6.05 4.10 8.43
C SER A 15 6.02 2.56 8.49
N SER A 16 5.96 1.89 7.32
CA SER A 16 5.98 0.42 7.27
C SER A 16 7.28 -0.19 7.79
N SER A 17 8.41 0.50 7.64
CA SER A 17 9.71 0.08 8.21
C SER A 17 9.74 0.10 9.74
N PHE A 18 8.80 0.79 10.39
CA PHE A 18 8.80 1.00 11.85
C PHE A 18 7.76 0.16 12.60
N PHE A 19 6.88 -0.59 11.91
CA PHE A 19 5.70 -1.24 12.52
C PHE A 19 5.48 -2.71 12.16
N PHE A 20 6.55 -3.48 11.91
CA PHE A 20 6.45 -4.96 11.89
C PHE A 20 6.73 -5.54 13.29
N GLY A 21 5.83 -5.24 14.23
CA GLY A 21 5.75 -5.95 15.50
C GLY A 21 5.11 -7.33 15.30
N LYS A 22 5.53 -8.33 16.09
CA LYS A 22 4.87 -9.65 16.08
C LYS A 22 3.39 -9.48 16.41
N LEU A 23 2.52 -10.00 15.55
CA LEU A 23 1.09 -10.11 15.86
C LEU A 23 0.89 -10.94 17.15
N PRO A 24 -0.19 -10.66 17.92
CA PRO A 24 -0.57 -11.54 19.04
C PRO A 24 -0.73 -12.99 18.56
N GLU A 25 -0.45 -13.96 19.42
CA GLU A 25 -0.37 -15.39 19.06
C GLU A 25 -1.62 -15.92 18.35
N ALA A 26 -2.82 -15.47 18.75
CA ALA A 26 -4.09 -15.82 18.12
C ALA A 26 -4.19 -15.38 16.63
N TYR A 27 -3.41 -14.38 16.22
CA TYR A 27 -3.38 -13.83 14.85
C TYR A 27 -2.10 -14.18 14.11
N ALA A 28 -1.25 -15.06 14.65
CA ALA A 28 0.01 -15.43 14.00
C ALA A 28 -0.18 -16.05 12.60
N PHE A 29 -1.35 -16.64 12.33
CA PHE A 29 -1.69 -17.15 10.99
C PHE A 29 -1.87 -16.02 9.95
N LEU A 30 -2.13 -14.78 10.37
CA LEU A 30 -2.29 -13.61 9.51
C LEU A 30 -0.96 -12.89 9.22
N ASN A 31 0.15 -13.30 9.84
CA ASN A 31 1.48 -12.72 9.59
C ASN A 31 1.76 -12.55 8.06
N PRO A 32 1.53 -13.57 7.20
CA PRO A 32 1.80 -13.43 5.76
C PRO A 32 0.97 -12.33 5.08
N ILE A 33 -0.25 -12.05 5.58
CA ILE A 33 -1.11 -11.00 5.03
C ILE A 33 -0.60 -9.61 5.45
N VAL A 34 -0.21 -9.48 6.71
CA VAL A 34 0.33 -8.22 7.25
C VAL A 34 1.66 -7.87 6.58
N ASP A 35 2.48 -8.86 6.24
CA ASP A 35 3.73 -8.69 5.48
C ASP A 35 3.50 -8.07 4.09
N VAL A 36 2.33 -8.31 3.48
CA VAL A 36 1.98 -7.76 2.15
C VAL A 36 1.24 -6.42 2.27
N MET A 37 0.61 -6.11 3.40
CA MET A 37 -0.20 -4.91 3.62
C MET A 37 0.48 -3.56 3.23
N PRO A 38 1.80 -3.34 3.43
CA PRO A 38 2.46 -2.10 3.01
C PRO A 38 2.40 -1.81 1.52
N VAL A 39 2.13 -2.81 0.67
CA VAL A 39 2.06 -2.63 -0.79
C VAL A 39 0.73 -2.03 -1.26
N ILE A 40 -0.31 -2.02 -0.41
CA ILE A 40 -1.67 -1.56 -0.76
C ILE A 40 -1.71 -0.16 -1.39
N PRO A 41 -0.97 0.87 -0.92
CA PRO A 41 -0.96 2.19 -1.55
C PRO A 41 -0.54 2.16 -3.03
N VAL A 42 0.37 1.25 -3.40
CA VAL A 42 0.79 1.06 -4.80
C VAL A 42 -0.36 0.50 -5.63
N PHE A 43 -1.14 -0.44 -5.10
CA PHE A 43 -2.30 -0.97 -5.82
C PHE A 43 -3.38 0.08 -6.08
N PHE A 44 -3.63 1.01 -5.14
CA PHE A 44 -4.58 2.11 -5.39
C PHE A 44 -4.09 3.08 -6.48
N PHE A 45 -2.78 3.30 -6.57
CA PHE A 45 -2.21 4.07 -7.67
C PHE A 45 -2.39 3.39 -9.01
N LEU A 46 -2.09 2.10 -9.09
CA LEU A 46 -2.31 1.30 -10.30
C LEU A 46 -3.80 1.24 -10.66
N LEU A 47 -4.68 1.15 -9.67
CA LEU A 47 -6.12 1.16 -9.85
C LEU A 47 -6.61 2.44 -10.54
N ALA A 48 -5.97 3.59 -10.31
CA ALA A 48 -6.31 4.82 -11.02
C ALA A 48 -6.09 4.68 -12.55
N PHE A 49 -5.02 3.99 -12.97
CA PHE A 49 -4.77 3.71 -14.39
C PHE A 49 -5.71 2.66 -14.94
N VAL A 50 -6.02 1.62 -14.16
CA VAL A 50 -7.03 0.61 -14.54
C VAL A 50 -8.38 1.27 -14.74
N TRP A 51 -8.77 2.18 -13.83
CA TRP A 51 -10.01 2.93 -13.94
C TRP A 51 -10.02 3.85 -15.15
N GLN A 52 -8.93 4.59 -15.38
CA GLN A 52 -8.80 5.43 -16.57
C GLN A 52 -8.84 4.61 -17.86
N ALA A 53 -8.19 3.45 -17.91
CA ALA A 53 -8.26 2.54 -19.04
C ALA A 53 -9.69 2.01 -19.27
N ALA A 54 -10.44 1.73 -18.20
CA ALA A 54 -11.82 1.26 -18.29
C ALA A 54 -12.79 2.32 -18.87
N VAL A 55 -12.45 3.60 -18.77
CA VAL A 55 -13.18 4.72 -19.41
C VAL A 55 -12.47 5.26 -20.65
N SER A 56 -11.57 4.47 -21.24
CA SER A 56 -10.83 4.77 -22.48
C SER A 56 -9.94 6.01 -22.43
N PHE A 57 -9.42 6.37 -21.24
CA PHE A 57 -8.59 7.55 -21.02
C PHE A 57 -9.24 8.85 -21.53
N ARG A 58 -10.56 8.94 -21.40
CA ARG A 58 -11.31 10.15 -21.68
C ARG A 58 -11.18 11.18 -20.56
#